data_AF-A0AA96JTE8-F1
#
_entry.id   AF-A0AA96JTE8-F1
#
_cell.length_a   1.000
_cell.length_b   1.000
_cell.length_c   1.000
_cell.angle_alpha   90.00
_cell.angle_beta   90.00
_cell.angle_gamma   90.00
#
_symmetry.space_group_name_H-M   'P 1'
#
loop_
_entity.id
_entity.type
_entity.pdbx_description
1 polymer ?
#
loop_
_entity_poly.entity_id
_entity_poly.type
_entity_poly.pdbx_seq_one_letter_code
_entity_poly.pdbx_strand_id
1 'polypeptide(L)'
;MGERSDHPQGPGAAEDSGAQEIEATVVLGLRITNWPALRAAAIAAVEELDFEGIDPAGQRRELLREVAEDANAALGALLHPDRLVAAIPGVEAIGGTLEISVTEDFAPDFAELFPLEGDEEDGGAAGDWTLTPRTACLLHAQLLGLADAAYDDLEEHQDEPVVDGEEGDWTVFGRLPQRTWRMHRAWRRSMARAFDDLADDLALGEWPLPRCPAEEIALRMALVDARTLLGAQPESVADMMGDLPADLYDYDWDGCRDELFGAYGPDDGDPELDSEQRTELLLTATHPEGWFLGYEDAEERDRQRGYRR
;
A
#
# COMPACT_ATOMS: atom_id res chain seq x y z
N MET A 1 23.98 -51.22 18.82
CA MET A 1 24.80 -52.21 18.09
C MET A 1 23.96 -52.62 16.89
N GLY A 2 24.40 -52.27 15.67
CA GLY A 2 23.65 -52.46 14.41
C GLY A 2 22.54 -51.41 14.21
N GLU A 3 22.31 -50.82 13.04
CA GLU A 3 22.76 -51.14 11.68
C GLU A 3 22.89 -49.83 10.88
N ARG A 4 24.06 -49.65 10.23
CA ARG A 4 24.27 -48.67 9.17
C ARG A 4 23.73 -49.30 7.89
N SER A 5 22.72 -48.69 7.28
CA SER A 5 22.33 -49.01 5.91
C SER A 5 23.14 -48.14 4.96
N ASP A 6 23.96 -48.83 4.16
CA ASP A 6 24.73 -48.31 3.05
C ASP A 6 23.80 -47.76 1.96
N HIS A 7 23.98 -46.49 1.60
CA HIS A 7 23.67 -46.01 0.25
C HIS A 7 24.99 -45.92 -0.53
N PRO A 8 25.09 -46.53 -1.73
CA PRO A 8 26.32 -46.53 -2.49
C PRO A 8 26.58 -45.14 -3.08
N GLN A 9 27.61 -44.46 -2.57
CA GLN A 9 28.25 -43.34 -3.24
C GLN A 9 28.95 -43.86 -4.49
N GLY A 10 28.37 -43.59 -5.67
CA GLY A 10 29.06 -43.76 -6.94
C GLY A 10 30.14 -42.68 -7.09
N PRO A 11 31.40 -43.03 -7.38
CA PRO A 11 32.46 -42.05 -7.57
C PRO A 11 32.52 -41.62 -9.04
N GLY A 12 32.57 -40.31 -9.27
CA GLY A 12 33.11 -39.74 -10.51
C GLY A 12 32.11 -38.92 -11.33
N ALA A 13 32.01 -37.63 -11.00
CA ALA A 13 32.05 -36.49 -11.94
C ALA A 13 31.51 -35.22 -11.24
N ALA A 14 32.26 -34.64 -10.30
CA ALA A 14 31.97 -33.30 -9.78
C ALA A 14 33.24 -32.68 -9.17
N GLU A 15 34.34 -32.69 -9.93
CA GLU A 15 35.49 -31.83 -9.65
C GLU A 15 35.72 -31.02 -10.91
N ASP A 16 35.08 -29.86 -10.98
CA ASP A 16 35.57 -28.57 -11.53
C ASP A 16 34.41 -27.63 -11.92
N SER A 17 33.49 -27.40 -10.98
CA SER A 17 32.52 -26.31 -11.05
C SER A 17 32.70 -25.55 -9.75
N GLY A 18 33.21 -24.32 -9.77
CA GLY A 18 33.26 -23.44 -8.60
C GLY A 18 31.88 -22.99 -8.10
N ALA A 19 30.82 -23.75 -8.40
CA ALA A 19 29.45 -23.46 -8.00
C ALA A 19 29.29 -23.73 -6.50
N GLN A 20 28.80 -22.70 -5.80
CA GLN A 20 28.45 -22.77 -4.39
C GLN A 20 26.95 -22.98 -4.26
N GLU A 21 26.55 -24.00 -3.51
CA GLU A 21 25.15 -24.22 -3.15
C GLU A 21 24.78 -23.27 -1.99
N ILE A 22 23.69 -22.53 -2.14
CA ILE A 22 23.20 -21.53 -1.18
C ILE A 22 21.71 -21.76 -0.94
N GLU A 23 21.32 -21.84 0.33
CA GLU A 23 19.92 -21.81 0.75
C GLU A 23 19.54 -20.36 1.09
N ALA A 24 18.46 -19.85 0.50
CA ALA A 24 17.96 -18.49 0.72
C ALA A 24 16.46 -18.53 1.06
N THR A 25 16.07 -17.88 2.15
CA THR A 25 14.67 -17.74 2.56
C THR A 25 14.22 -16.31 2.30
N VAL A 26 13.08 -16.15 1.62
CA VAL A 26 12.47 -14.85 1.35
C VAL A 26 11.04 -14.87 1.88
N VAL A 27 10.68 -13.86 2.67
CA VAL A 27 9.30 -13.60 3.11
C VAL A 27 8.83 -12.34 2.39
N LEU A 28 7.72 -12.44 1.64
CA LEU A 28 7.15 -11.33 0.88
C LEU A 28 5.73 -11.06 1.37
N GLY A 29 5.44 -9.81 1.73
CA GLY A 29 4.06 -9.33 1.86
C GLY A 29 3.56 -8.88 0.51
N LEU A 30 2.46 -9.46 0.05
CA LEU A 30 1.90 -9.18 -1.26
C LEU A 30 0.44 -8.77 -1.09
N ARG A 31 0.09 -7.59 -1.62
CA ARG A 31 -1.29 -7.13 -1.73
C ARG A 31 -1.73 -7.24 -3.19
N ILE A 32 -2.81 -7.98 -3.44
CA ILE A 32 -3.37 -8.10 -4.78
C ILE A 32 -4.23 -6.87 -5.07
N THR A 33 -3.69 -5.93 -5.85
CA THR A 33 -4.39 -4.69 -6.21
C THR A 33 -5.29 -4.85 -7.42
N ASN A 34 -4.97 -5.76 -8.36
CA ASN A 34 -5.71 -5.98 -9.59
C ASN A 34 -5.76 -7.48 -9.94
N TRP A 35 -6.83 -8.15 -9.52
CA TRP A 35 -7.02 -9.57 -9.78
C TRP A 35 -7.07 -9.92 -11.28
N PRO A 36 -7.85 -9.23 -12.13
CA PRO A 36 -7.87 -9.51 -13.57
C PRO A 36 -6.48 -9.45 -14.24
N ALA A 37 -5.66 -8.46 -13.89
CA ALA A 37 -4.30 -8.34 -14.43
C ALA A 37 -3.38 -9.44 -13.92
N LEU A 38 -3.42 -9.74 -12.62
CA LEU A 38 -2.65 -10.84 -12.01
C LEU A 38 -3.00 -12.18 -12.67
N ARG A 39 -4.29 -12.46 -12.81
CA ARG A 39 -4.79 -13.68 -13.46
C ARG A 39 -4.31 -13.79 -14.90
N ALA A 40 -4.36 -12.71 -15.69
CA ALA A 40 -3.88 -12.72 -17.07
C ALA A 40 -2.37 -12.99 -17.15
N ALA A 41 -1.58 -12.37 -16.28
CA ALA A 41 -0.14 -12.60 -16.20
C ALA A 41 0.20 -14.03 -15.79
N ALA A 42 -0.52 -14.58 -14.82
CA ALA A 42 -0.31 -15.94 -14.36
C ALA A 42 -0.69 -16.98 -15.42
N ILE A 43 -1.78 -16.77 -16.18
CA ILE A 43 -2.13 -17.61 -17.34
C ILE A 43 -0.99 -17.62 -18.37
N ALA A 44 -0.46 -16.45 -18.72
CA ALA A 44 0.67 -16.36 -19.65
C ALA A 44 1.91 -17.08 -19.12
N ALA A 45 2.20 -16.96 -17.82
CA ALA A 45 3.32 -17.67 -17.20
C ALA A 45 3.14 -19.19 -17.26
N VAL A 46 1.93 -19.71 -17.00
CA VAL A 46 1.65 -21.15 -17.13
C VAL A 46 1.76 -21.64 -18.58
N GLU A 47 1.47 -20.79 -19.56
CA GLU A 47 1.69 -21.12 -20.98
C GLU A 47 3.18 -21.25 -21.33
N GLU A 48 4.06 -20.51 -20.67
CA GLU A 48 5.51 -20.57 -20.85
C GLU A 48 6.18 -21.73 -20.08
N LEU A 49 5.52 -22.30 -19.08
CA LEU A 49 6.08 -23.40 -18.30
C LEU A 49 6.27 -24.67 -19.14
N ASP A 50 7.41 -25.33 -18.92
CA ASP A 50 7.68 -26.67 -19.45
C ASP A 50 7.15 -27.73 -18.47
N PHE A 51 6.24 -28.57 -18.96
CA PHE A 51 5.66 -29.66 -18.19
C PHE A 51 6.30 -30.97 -18.63
N GLU A 52 6.84 -31.72 -17.69
CA GLU A 52 7.43 -33.03 -17.93
C GLU A 52 6.63 -34.16 -17.26
N GLY A 53 6.76 -35.39 -17.78
CA GLY A 53 6.15 -36.59 -17.19
C GLY A 53 5.05 -37.21 -18.02
N ILE A 54 4.10 -37.87 -17.33
CA ILE A 54 3.16 -38.84 -17.94
C ILE A 54 1.97 -38.16 -18.66
N ASP A 55 1.53 -36.99 -18.19
CA ASP A 55 0.49 -36.18 -18.86
C ASP A 55 0.73 -34.67 -18.75
N PRO A 56 1.73 -34.13 -19.50
CA PRO A 56 2.04 -32.70 -19.50
C PRO A 56 0.85 -31.82 -19.90
N ALA A 57 0.03 -32.28 -20.84
CA ALA A 57 -1.13 -31.53 -21.33
C ALA A 57 -2.28 -31.51 -20.32
N GLY A 58 -2.48 -32.59 -19.56
CA GLY A 58 -3.40 -32.63 -18.43
C GLY A 58 -2.95 -31.70 -17.30
N GLN A 59 -1.69 -31.80 -16.88
CA GLN A 59 -1.11 -30.95 -15.83
C GLN A 59 -1.24 -29.46 -16.17
N ARG A 60 -0.91 -29.08 -17.41
CA ARG A 60 -1.06 -27.70 -17.87
C ARG A 60 -2.51 -27.22 -17.80
N ARG A 61 -3.46 -28.03 -18.28
CA ARG A 61 -4.88 -27.66 -18.23
C ARG A 61 -5.40 -27.49 -16.81
N GLU A 62 -4.94 -28.33 -15.90
CA GLU A 62 -5.32 -28.25 -14.50
C GLU A 62 -4.78 -26.98 -13.84
N LEU A 63 -3.48 -26.70 -14.03
CA LEU A 63 -2.88 -25.49 -13.48
C LEU A 63 -3.51 -24.21 -14.06
N LEU A 64 -3.84 -24.20 -15.36
CA LEU A 64 -4.56 -23.09 -15.99
C LEU A 64 -5.94 -22.86 -15.36
N ARG A 65 -6.64 -23.93 -14.97
CA ARG A 65 -7.93 -23.84 -14.29
C ARG A 65 -7.77 -23.26 -12.89
N GLU A 66 -6.80 -23.76 -12.13
CA GLU A 66 -6.51 -23.29 -10.77
C GLU A 66 -6.12 -21.81 -10.76
N VAL A 67 -5.16 -21.41 -11.61
CA VAL A 67 -4.71 -20.02 -11.75
C VAL A 67 -5.83 -19.07 -12.20
N ALA A 68 -6.82 -19.57 -12.94
CA ALA A 68 -7.96 -18.75 -13.37
C ALA A 68 -8.96 -18.47 -12.24
N GLU A 69 -8.97 -19.29 -11.18
CA GLU A 69 -9.99 -19.29 -10.13
C GLU A 69 -9.42 -18.87 -8.76
N ASP A 70 -8.12 -19.06 -8.52
CA ASP A 70 -7.46 -18.84 -7.24
C ASP A 70 -6.22 -17.95 -7.38
N ALA A 71 -6.17 -16.88 -6.58
CA ALA A 71 -5.05 -15.96 -6.57
C ALA A 71 -3.78 -16.53 -5.95
N ASN A 72 -3.90 -17.47 -5.01
CA ASN A 72 -2.73 -18.14 -4.45
C ASN A 72 -2.08 -19.05 -5.50
N ALA A 73 -2.88 -19.78 -6.28
CA ALA A 73 -2.38 -20.54 -7.43
C ALA A 73 -1.73 -19.62 -8.47
N ALA A 74 -2.34 -18.46 -8.77
CA ALA A 74 -1.78 -17.47 -9.69
C ALA A 74 -0.41 -16.93 -9.23
N LEU A 75 -0.29 -16.56 -7.95
CA LEU A 75 0.99 -16.16 -7.35
C LEU A 75 1.99 -17.31 -7.35
N GLY A 76 1.56 -18.54 -7.07
CA GLY A 76 2.40 -19.73 -7.09
C GLY A 76 3.04 -19.98 -8.45
N ALA A 77 2.28 -19.79 -9.53
CA ALA A 77 2.80 -19.92 -10.89
C ALA A 77 3.81 -18.81 -11.25
N LEU A 78 3.59 -17.58 -10.76
CA LEU A 78 4.44 -16.42 -11.06
C LEU A 78 5.73 -16.39 -10.23
N LEU A 79 5.66 -16.80 -8.97
CA LEU A 79 6.74 -16.79 -8.00
C LEU A 79 7.46 -18.14 -7.89
N HIS A 80 7.24 -19.03 -8.86
CA HIS A 80 7.90 -20.32 -8.88
C HIS A 80 9.43 -20.14 -8.85
N PRO A 81 10.17 -20.82 -7.94
CA PRO A 81 11.60 -20.60 -7.75
C PRO A 81 12.41 -20.68 -9.05
N ASP A 82 12.15 -21.69 -9.89
CA ASP A 82 12.81 -21.86 -11.19
C ASP A 82 12.65 -20.63 -12.08
N ARG A 83 11.48 -19.99 -12.04
CA ARG A 83 11.18 -18.80 -12.84
C ARG A 83 11.87 -17.56 -12.27
N LEU A 84 11.95 -17.43 -10.95
CA LEU A 84 12.63 -16.30 -10.29
C LEU A 84 14.14 -16.32 -10.57
N VAL A 85 14.77 -17.50 -10.50
CA VAL A 85 16.23 -17.61 -10.71
C VAL A 85 16.62 -17.69 -12.17
N ALA A 86 15.74 -18.11 -13.09
CA ALA A 86 16.03 -18.17 -14.53
C ALA A 86 16.46 -16.82 -15.12
N ALA A 87 16.09 -15.70 -14.47
CA ALA A 87 16.50 -14.36 -14.86
C ALA A 87 17.90 -13.97 -14.38
N ILE A 88 18.53 -14.73 -13.49
CA ILE A 88 19.81 -14.39 -12.84
C ILE A 88 20.95 -15.18 -13.49
N PRO A 89 21.86 -14.53 -14.25
CA PRO A 89 22.97 -15.22 -14.90
C PRO A 89 23.86 -15.95 -13.90
N GLY A 90 24.09 -17.24 -14.12
CA GLY A 90 24.96 -18.07 -13.28
C GLY A 90 24.29 -18.65 -12.04
N VAL A 91 22.97 -18.53 -11.89
CA VAL A 91 22.18 -19.16 -10.82
C VAL A 91 21.23 -20.19 -11.43
N GLU A 92 21.18 -21.36 -10.83
CA GLU A 92 20.27 -22.46 -11.20
C GLU A 92 19.50 -22.88 -9.94
N ALA A 93 18.20 -23.15 -10.09
CA ALA A 93 17.40 -23.68 -8.99
C ALA A 93 17.71 -25.17 -8.82
N ILE A 94 18.22 -25.54 -7.65
CA ILE A 94 18.44 -26.95 -7.27
C ILE A 94 17.18 -27.54 -6.62
N GLY A 95 16.33 -26.66 -6.08
CA GLY A 95 15.05 -26.97 -5.47
C GLY A 95 14.56 -25.77 -4.66
N GLY A 96 13.26 -25.73 -4.38
CA GLY A 96 12.68 -24.68 -3.55
C GLY A 96 11.25 -25.03 -3.19
N THR A 97 10.84 -24.62 -1.99
CA THR A 97 9.44 -24.67 -1.58
C THR A 97 8.95 -23.24 -1.53
N LEU A 98 7.83 -22.99 -2.21
CA LEU A 98 7.09 -21.76 -2.07
C LEU A 98 5.86 -22.04 -1.21
N GLU A 99 5.81 -21.40 -0.04
CA GLU A 99 4.62 -21.43 0.81
C GLU A 99 3.89 -20.10 0.65
N ILE A 100 2.63 -20.17 0.22
CA ILE A 100 1.75 -19.01 0.14
C ILE A 100 0.68 -19.20 1.22
N SER A 101 0.66 -18.29 2.17
CA SER A 101 -0.38 -18.19 3.18
C SER A 101 -1.04 -16.83 3.09
N VAL A 102 -2.35 -16.79 3.33
CA VAL A 102 -3.06 -15.53 3.58
C VAL A 102 -2.76 -15.17 5.03
N THR A 103 -2.16 -14.01 5.27
CA THR A 103 -1.92 -13.49 6.61
C THR A 103 -2.57 -12.11 6.78
N GLU A 104 -3.15 -11.89 7.95
CA GLU A 104 -3.56 -10.57 8.43
C GLU A 104 -2.38 -9.84 9.10
N ASP A 105 -1.26 -10.54 9.33
CA ASP A 105 -0.06 -10.05 10.03
C ASP A 105 0.81 -9.10 9.19
N PHE A 106 0.46 -8.82 7.94
CA PHE A 106 1.15 -7.79 7.14
C PHE A 106 0.61 -6.38 7.41
N ALA A 107 0.16 -6.14 8.65
CA ALA A 107 -0.02 -4.78 9.14
C ALA A 107 1.37 -4.14 9.29
N PRO A 108 1.57 -2.89 8.83
CA PRO A 108 2.87 -2.23 8.96
C PRO A 108 3.32 -2.15 10.42
N ASP A 109 4.57 -2.51 10.71
CA ASP A 109 5.16 -2.30 12.03
C ASP A 109 5.50 -0.82 12.19
N PHE A 110 4.54 -0.03 12.66
CA PHE A 110 4.72 1.41 12.84
C PHE A 110 5.80 1.77 13.86
N ALA A 111 6.16 0.86 14.78
CA ALA A 111 7.27 1.11 15.70
C ALA A 111 8.63 1.02 14.99
N GLU A 112 8.77 0.10 14.03
CA GLU A 112 9.97 0.02 13.18
C GLU A 112 10.00 1.12 12.12
N LEU A 113 8.85 1.45 11.52
CA LEU A 113 8.76 2.41 10.42
C LEU A 113 8.90 3.88 10.87
N PHE A 114 8.45 4.21 12.08
CA PHE A 114 8.50 5.57 12.63
C PHE A 114 9.22 5.57 13.98
N PRO A 115 10.48 5.13 14.05
CA PRO A 115 11.17 4.96 15.32
C PRO A 115 11.25 6.29 16.06
N LEU A 116 10.88 6.29 17.34
CA LEU A 116 11.11 7.44 18.20
C LEU A 116 12.62 7.59 18.38
N GLU A 117 13.17 8.76 18.05
CA GLU A 117 14.58 9.06 18.34
C GLU A 117 14.79 8.91 19.85
N GLY A 118 15.71 8.01 20.24
CA GLY A 118 16.00 7.79 21.63
C GLY A 118 16.58 9.06 22.27
N ASP A 119 16.46 9.17 23.59
CA ASP A 119 17.28 10.06 24.43
C ASP A 119 18.78 9.72 24.27
N GLU A 120 19.36 9.84 23.07
CA GLU A 120 20.80 9.74 22.89
C GLU A 120 21.42 10.95 23.59
N GLU A 121 22.33 10.63 24.51
CA GLU A 121 23.13 11.56 25.31
C GLU A 121 24.03 12.44 24.42
N ASP A 122 23.48 13.30 23.58
CA ASP A 122 24.18 14.45 23.04
C ASP A 122 23.23 15.64 23.00
N GLY A 123 23.56 16.67 23.79
CA GLY A 123 22.73 17.85 24.01
C GLY A 123 22.68 18.80 22.80
N GLY A 124 22.18 18.31 21.68
CA GLY A 124 21.85 19.08 20.49
C GLY A 124 20.35 19.18 20.33
N ALA A 125 19.80 20.37 20.60
CA ALA A 125 18.43 20.86 20.34
C ALA A 125 17.28 19.84 20.49
N ALA A 126 16.34 20.12 21.41
CA ALA A 126 15.02 19.50 21.40
C ALA A 126 14.50 19.44 19.95
N GLY A 127 14.41 18.22 19.42
CA GLY A 127 14.39 17.92 17.99
C GLY A 127 13.15 18.49 17.29
N ASP A 128 13.29 18.71 15.99
CA ASP A 128 12.18 19.07 15.11
C ASP A 128 11.00 18.09 15.29
N TRP A 129 9.77 18.57 15.09
CA TRP A 129 8.56 17.75 15.21
C TRP A 129 8.67 16.47 14.37
N THR A 130 8.18 15.34 14.87
CA THR A 130 8.18 14.06 14.14
C THR A 130 6.83 13.37 14.21
N LEU A 131 6.51 12.63 13.14
CA LEU A 131 5.29 11.83 13.08
C LEU A 131 5.50 10.54 13.90
N THR A 132 4.83 10.45 15.06
CA THR A 132 4.99 9.31 15.98
C THR A 132 4.35 8.01 15.43
N PRO A 133 4.82 6.80 15.85
CA PRO A 133 4.22 5.52 15.47
C PRO A 133 2.72 5.44 15.64
N ARG A 134 2.22 5.94 16.77
CA ARG A 134 0.79 5.89 17.10
C ARG A 134 -0.03 6.83 16.24
N THR A 135 0.51 8.01 15.94
CA THR A 135 -0.12 8.97 15.03
C THR A 135 -0.14 8.42 13.60
N ALA A 136 0.97 7.88 13.12
CA ALA A 136 1.08 7.22 11.82
C ALA A 136 0.12 6.04 11.68
N CYS A 137 0.07 5.15 12.69
CA CYS A 137 -0.84 4.01 12.73
C CYS A 137 -2.31 4.44 12.63
N LEU A 138 -2.71 5.44 13.42
CA LEU A 138 -4.08 5.94 13.42
C LEU A 138 -4.45 6.60 12.08
N LEU A 139 -3.55 7.42 11.50
CA LEU A 139 -3.76 8.03 10.19
C LEU A 139 -3.87 6.98 9.08
N HIS A 140 -2.99 5.98 9.07
CA HIS A 140 -3.05 4.87 8.13
C HIS A 140 -4.39 4.14 8.21
N ALA A 141 -4.86 3.84 9.42
CA ALA A 141 -6.17 3.21 9.62
C ALA A 141 -7.32 4.09 9.09
N GLN A 142 -7.28 5.40 9.31
CA GLN A 142 -8.32 6.31 8.77
C GLN A 142 -8.28 6.40 7.24
N LEU A 143 -7.08 6.47 6.66
CA LEU A 143 -6.93 6.52 5.20
C LEU A 143 -7.44 5.23 4.54
N LEU A 144 -7.14 4.06 5.10
CA LEU A 144 -7.70 2.80 4.61
C LEU A 144 -9.23 2.75 4.75
N GLY A 145 -9.77 3.17 5.90
CA GLY A 145 -11.21 3.22 6.12
C GLY A 145 -11.93 4.17 5.15
N LEU A 146 -11.33 5.32 4.86
CA LEU A 146 -11.83 6.27 3.87
C LEU A 146 -11.75 5.73 2.43
N ALA A 147 -10.66 5.03 2.08
CA ALA A 147 -10.54 4.38 0.80
C ALA A 147 -11.64 3.33 0.60
N ASP A 148 -11.81 2.43 1.58
CA ASP A 148 -12.81 1.36 1.54
C ASP A 148 -14.23 1.95 1.46
N ALA A 149 -14.54 2.94 2.31
CA ALA A 149 -15.83 3.63 2.27
C ALA A 149 -16.09 4.35 0.94
N ALA A 150 -15.06 4.92 0.29
CA ALA A 150 -15.20 5.54 -1.02
C ALA A 150 -15.43 4.52 -2.14
N TYR A 151 -14.82 3.33 -2.06
CA TYR A 151 -15.12 2.24 -3.00
C TYR A 151 -16.51 1.65 -2.75
N ASP A 152 -16.94 1.55 -1.50
CA ASP A 152 -18.28 1.08 -1.15
C ASP A 152 -19.37 2.07 -1.63
N ASP A 153 -19.17 3.39 -1.42
CA ASP A 153 -20.03 4.44 -1.99
C ASP A 153 -20.15 4.29 -3.54
N LEU A 154 -19.04 3.96 -4.21
CA LEU A 154 -19.01 3.74 -5.67
C LEU A 154 -19.76 2.49 -6.11
N GLU A 155 -19.75 1.43 -5.30
CA GLU A 155 -20.45 0.18 -5.59
C GLU A 155 -21.96 0.32 -5.34
N GLU A 156 -22.33 0.98 -4.25
CA GLU A 156 -23.71 1.19 -3.84
C GLU A 156 -24.45 2.16 -4.77
N HIS A 157 -23.88 3.33 -5.02
CA HIS A 157 -24.54 4.42 -5.75
C HIS A 157 -24.14 4.52 -7.22
N GLN A 158 -23.10 3.78 -7.65
CA GLN A 158 -22.66 3.75 -9.05
C GLN A 158 -22.35 5.15 -9.62
N ASP A 159 -23.06 5.55 -10.68
CA ASP A 159 -22.92 6.85 -11.34
C ASP A 159 -23.93 7.91 -10.81
N GLU A 160 -24.73 7.58 -9.79
CA GLU A 160 -25.70 8.53 -9.24
C GLU A 160 -24.98 9.71 -8.56
N PRO A 161 -25.42 10.96 -8.78
CA PRO A 161 -24.83 12.12 -8.12
C PRO A 161 -25.28 12.19 -6.66
N VAL A 162 -24.45 12.77 -5.79
CA VAL A 162 -24.93 13.20 -4.47
C VAL A 162 -25.97 14.31 -4.68
N VAL A 163 -27.12 14.20 -4.00
CA VAL A 163 -28.21 15.17 -4.05
C VAL A 163 -28.25 15.98 -2.75
N ASP A 164 -28.62 17.26 -2.86
CA ASP A 164 -28.77 18.15 -1.72
C ASP A 164 -29.85 17.63 -0.74
N GLY A 165 -29.46 17.44 0.52
CA GLY A 165 -30.30 16.85 1.57
C GLY A 165 -30.16 15.33 1.71
N GLU A 166 -29.40 14.68 0.82
CA GLU A 166 -29.10 13.23 0.83
C GLU A 166 -27.60 12.98 1.04
N GLU A 167 -26.82 14.00 1.41
CA GLU A 167 -25.37 13.85 1.65
C GLU A 167 -25.03 12.83 2.75
N GLY A 168 -25.95 12.60 3.69
CA GLY A 168 -25.78 11.61 4.77
C GLY A 168 -25.91 10.16 4.32
N ASP A 169 -26.41 9.91 3.11
CA ASP A 169 -26.50 8.57 2.52
C ASP A 169 -25.16 8.15 1.87
N TRP A 170 -24.18 9.06 1.85
CA TRP A 170 -22.84 8.84 1.32
C TRP A 170 -21.82 8.94 2.45
N THR A 171 -20.94 7.96 2.56
CA THR A 171 -19.95 7.93 3.64
C THR A 171 -18.80 8.90 3.38
N VAL A 172 -18.39 9.04 2.12
CA VAL A 172 -17.25 9.87 1.72
C VAL A 172 -17.68 10.98 0.77
N PHE A 173 -18.34 10.67 -0.36
CA PHE A 173 -18.56 11.68 -1.39
C PHE A 173 -19.55 12.77 -0.98
N GLY A 174 -20.45 12.50 -0.03
CA GLY A 174 -21.35 13.50 0.55
C GLY A 174 -20.62 14.58 1.37
N ARG A 175 -19.43 14.24 1.90
CA ARG A 175 -18.60 15.16 2.71
C ARG A 175 -17.75 16.09 1.85
N LEU A 176 -17.60 15.80 0.56
CA LEU A 176 -16.81 16.63 -0.36
C LEU A 176 -17.60 17.88 -0.79
N PRO A 177 -16.92 18.95 -1.26
CA PRO A 177 -17.58 20.16 -1.72
C PRO A 177 -18.64 19.88 -2.81
N GLN A 178 -19.79 20.54 -2.75
CA GLN A 178 -20.96 20.29 -3.64
C GLN A 178 -20.63 20.26 -5.14
N ARG A 179 -19.62 21.03 -5.59
CA ARG A 179 -19.16 21.02 -6.98
C ARG A 179 -18.62 19.67 -7.46
N THR A 180 -18.28 18.76 -6.54
CA THR A 180 -17.80 17.41 -6.83
C THR A 180 -18.91 16.37 -6.95
N TRP A 181 -20.12 16.69 -6.47
CA TRP A 181 -21.21 15.71 -6.31
C TRP A 181 -21.66 15.05 -7.61
N ARG A 182 -21.47 15.75 -8.74
CA ARG A 182 -21.79 15.26 -10.09
C ARG A 182 -20.58 14.72 -10.86
N MET A 183 -19.43 14.59 -10.22
CA MET A 183 -18.25 14.04 -10.87
C MET A 183 -18.45 12.57 -11.21
N HIS A 184 -17.93 12.17 -12.36
CA HIS A 184 -18.10 10.82 -12.91
C HIS A 184 -17.36 9.76 -12.08
N ARG A 185 -17.75 8.49 -12.23
CA ARG A 185 -17.17 7.35 -11.51
C ARG A 185 -15.64 7.27 -11.57
N ALA A 186 -15.02 7.55 -12.72
CA ALA A 186 -13.56 7.52 -12.80
C ALA A 186 -12.88 8.57 -11.91
N TRP A 187 -13.47 9.76 -11.74
CA TRP A 187 -12.97 10.80 -10.84
C TRP A 187 -13.11 10.36 -9.39
N ARG A 188 -14.27 9.81 -9.03
CA ARG A 188 -14.54 9.25 -7.69
C ARG A 188 -13.57 8.12 -7.34
N ARG A 189 -13.24 7.27 -8.32
CA ARG A 189 -12.26 6.20 -8.17
C ARG A 189 -10.85 6.75 -7.94
N SER A 190 -10.48 7.82 -8.63
CA SER A 190 -9.22 8.54 -8.36
C SER A 190 -9.19 9.18 -6.97
N MET A 191 -10.32 9.66 -6.46
CA MET A 191 -10.40 10.16 -5.09
C MET A 191 -10.23 9.02 -4.07
N ALA A 192 -10.91 7.89 -4.26
CA ALA A 192 -10.72 6.69 -3.44
C ALA A 192 -9.25 6.25 -3.41
N ARG A 193 -8.59 6.31 -4.58
CA ARG A 193 -7.17 6.01 -4.72
C ARG A 193 -6.24 7.00 -4.03
N ALA A 194 -6.60 8.27 -3.91
CA ALA A 194 -5.78 9.25 -3.19
C ALA A 194 -5.63 8.88 -1.69
N PHE A 195 -6.68 8.28 -1.09
CA PHE A 195 -6.57 7.73 0.27
C PHE A 195 -5.62 6.53 0.32
N ASP A 196 -5.74 5.60 -0.63
CA ASP A 196 -4.80 4.46 -0.75
C ASP A 196 -3.36 4.93 -0.90
N ASP A 197 -3.12 5.93 -1.75
CA ASP A 197 -1.78 6.41 -2.07
C ASP A 197 -1.08 7.03 -0.84
N LEU A 198 -1.82 7.70 0.05
CA LEU A 198 -1.29 8.22 1.33
C LEU A 198 -1.16 7.14 2.40
N ALA A 199 -2.05 6.14 2.41
CA ALA A 199 -1.91 4.99 3.30
C ALA A 199 -0.69 4.16 2.91
N ASP A 200 -0.45 3.97 1.61
CA ASP A 200 0.70 3.24 1.10
C ASP A 200 2.02 3.96 1.48
N ASP A 201 2.07 5.31 1.47
CA ASP A 201 3.23 6.07 1.97
C ASP A 201 3.54 5.70 3.44
N LEU A 202 2.53 5.74 4.31
CA LEU A 202 2.67 5.38 5.73
C LEU A 202 3.10 3.92 5.92
N ALA A 203 2.56 3.01 5.13
CA ALA A 203 2.90 1.59 5.17
C ALA A 203 4.35 1.31 4.73
N LEU A 204 4.97 2.24 4.01
CA LEU A 204 6.37 2.20 3.59
C LEU A 204 7.30 2.96 4.56
N GLY A 205 6.77 3.56 5.62
CA GLY A 205 7.52 4.42 6.55
C GLY A 205 7.80 5.81 6.02
N GLU A 206 7.11 6.23 4.95
CA GLU A 206 7.20 7.58 4.41
C GLU A 206 6.14 8.49 5.05
N TRP A 207 6.42 9.79 5.09
CA TRP A 207 5.43 10.78 5.50
C TRP A 207 4.38 10.95 4.39
N PRO A 208 3.08 11.02 4.71
CA PRO A 208 2.01 11.11 3.72
C PRO A 208 1.88 12.53 3.18
N LEU A 209 2.91 13.02 2.48
CA LEU A 209 2.98 14.39 1.95
C LEU A 209 2.11 14.52 0.69
N PRO A 210 1.07 15.38 0.69
CA PRO A 210 0.18 15.53 -0.46
C PRO A 210 0.91 16.03 -1.72
N ARG A 211 0.79 15.25 -2.80
CA ARG A 211 1.43 15.56 -4.09
C ARG A 211 0.50 16.29 -5.06
N CYS A 212 -0.79 16.39 -4.72
CA CYS A 212 -1.81 17.09 -5.50
C CYS A 212 -2.98 17.58 -4.61
N PRO A 213 -3.86 18.47 -5.11
CA PRO A 213 -5.02 18.95 -4.36
C PRO A 213 -6.00 17.87 -3.89
N ALA A 214 -6.10 16.73 -4.58
CA ALA A 214 -6.94 15.62 -4.12
C ALA A 214 -6.35 14.92 -2.88
N GLU A 215 -5.04 14.72 -2.85
CA GLU A 215 -4.33 14.14 -1.69
C GLU A 215 -4.40 15.09 -0.48
N GLU A 216 -4.40 16.42 -0.70
CA GLU A 216 -4.62 17.41 0.36
C GLU A 216 -5.96 17.20 1.06
N ILE A 217 -7.03 17.07 0.27
CA ILE A 217 -8.38 16.83 0.80
C ILE A 217 -8.43 15.48 1.51
N ALA A 218 -7.81 14.45 0.92
CA ALA A 218 -7.78 13.12 1.50
C ALA A 218 -7.13 13.10 2.89
N LEU A 219 -5.95 13.74 3.02
CA LEU A 219 -5.24 13.83 4.30
C LEU A 219 -6.00 14.65 5.33
N ARG A 220 -6.62 15.77 4.93
CA ARG A 220 -7.46 16.59 5.82
C ARG A 220 -8.64 15.80 6.37
N MET A 221 -9.29 14.99 5.52
CA MET A 221 -10.38 14.12 5.95
C MET A 221 -9.90 13.08 6.97
N ALA A 222 -8.76 12.43 6.71
CA ALA A 222 -8.19 11.45 7.62
C ALA A 222 -7.82 12.06 9.00
N LEU A 223 -7.25 13.27 9.02
CA LEU A 223 -6.94 13.98 10.27
C LEU A 223 -8.19 14.32 11.08
N VAL A 224 -9.26 14.79 10.42
CA VAL A 224 -10.54 15.07 11.07
C VAL A 224 -11.16 13.80 11.64
N ASP A 225 -11.12 12.70 10.90
CA ASP A 225 -11.69 11.41 11.32
C ASP A 225 -10.88 10.79 12.46
N ALA A 226 -9.54 10.87 12.40
CA ALA A 226 -8.64 10.40 13.45
C ALA A 226 -8.91 11.14 14.77
N ARG A 227 -8.99 12.47 14.71
CA ARG A 227 -9.30 13.31 15.87
C ARG A 227 -10.70 13.02 16.43
N THR A 228 -11.68 12.83 15.55
CA THR A 228 -13.05 12.49 15.93
C THR A 228 -13.11 11.14 16.63
N LEU A 229 -12.44 10.13 16.07
CA LEU A 229 -12.39 8.78 16.61
C LEU A 229 -11.71 8.75 17.99
N LEU A 230 -10.56 9.41 18.13
CA LEU A 230 -9.85 9.53 19.41
C LEU A 230 -10.73 10.17 20.49
N GLY A 231 -11.48 11.22 20.13
CA GLY A 231 -12.38 11.90 21.07
C GLY A 231 -13.62 11.08 21.43
N ALA A 232 -14.19 10.34 20.48
CA ALA A 232 -15.43 9.59 20.67
C ALA A 232 -15.22 8.20 21.28
N GLN A 233 -14.12 7.52 20.93
CA GLN A 233 -13.83 6.13 21.27
C GLN A 233 -12.36 5.92 21.66
N PRO A 234 -11.87 6.61 22.72
CA PRO A 234 -10.46 6.56 23.11
C PRO A 234 -9.98 5.15 23.46
N GLU A 235 -10.83 4.32 24.06
CA GLU A 235 -10.49 2.92 24.39
C GLU A 235 -10.27 2.08 23.13
N SER A 236 -11.06 2.30 22.08
CA SER A 236 -10.87 1.61 20.79
C SER A 236 -9.56 2.01 20.12
N VAL A 237 -9.15 3.27 20.27
CA VAL A 237 -7.84 3.73 19.77
C VAL A 237 -6.73 3.13 20.61
N ALA A 238 -6.85 3.09 21.94
CA ALA A 238 -5.87 2.45 22.81
C ALA A 238 -5.69 0.96 22.48
N ASP A 239 -6.79 0.24 22.25
CA ASP A 239 -6.77 -1.16 21.80
C ASP A 239 -6.08 -1.32 20.44
N MET A 240 -6.32 -0.39 19.49
CA MET A 240 -5.66 -0.37 18.18
C MET A 240 -4.15 -0.13 18.30
N MET A 241 -3.71 0.74 19.21
CA MET A 241 -2.29 1.04 19.38
C MET A 241 -1.51 -0.15 19.96
N GLY A 242 -2.16 -1.04 20.71
CA GLY A 242 -1.53 -2.23 21.28
C GLY A 242 -0.22 -1.91 22.01
N ASP A 243 0.87 -2.53 21.56
CA ASP A 243 2.22 -2.39 22.14
C ASP A 243 3.05 -1.27 21.51
N LEU A 244 2.49 -0.44 20.61
CA LEU A 244 3.22 0.68 20.01
C LEU A 244 3.75 1.64 21.08
N PRO A 245 4.99 2.14 20.94
CA PRO A 245 5.59 3.03 21.92
C PRO A 245 4.80 4.34 22.01
N ALA A 246 4.65 4.83 23.24
CA ALA A 246 3.97 6.09 23.53
C ALA A 246 4.96 7.26 23.48
N ASP A 247 4.51 8.40 22.98
CA ASP A 247 5.28 9.64 22.97
C ASP A 247 4.42 10.84 23.41
N LEU A 248 5.06 11.93 23.85
CA LEU A 248 4.38 13.14 24.29
C LEU A 248 3.76 13.94 23.12
N TYR A 249 4.25 13.74 21.90
CA TYR A 249 3.74 14.32 20.67
C TYR A 249 2.72 13.42 19.96
N ASP A 250 2.33 12.29 20.57
CA ASP A 250 1.24 11.46 20.06
C ASP A 250 -0.02 12.32 19.84
N TYR A 251 -0.57 12.24 18.63
CA TYR A 251 -1.78 12.95 18.23
C TYR A 251 -1.66 14.49 18.27
N ASP A 252 -0.44 15.01 18.07
CA ASP A 252 -0.23 16.43 17.81
C ASP A 252 -0.77 16.82 16.42
N TRP A 253 -2.08 17.06 16.37
CA TRP A 253 -2.78 17.40 15.13
C TRP A 253 -2.35 18.74 14.54
N ASP A 254 -1.90 19.69 15.37
CA ASP A 254 -1.42 20.97 14.89
C ASP A 254 -0.04 20.79 14.24
N GLY A 255 0.87 20.03 14.85
CA GLY A 255 2.13 19.64 14.22
C GLY A 255 1.94 18.84 12.93
N CYS A 256 0.98 17.90 12.88
CA CYS A 256 0.62 17.21 11.64
C CYS A 256 0.17 18.18 10.54
N ARG A 257 -0.62 19.21 10.89
CA ARG A 257 -1.08 20.21 9.92
C ARG A 257 0.10 21.06 9.42
N ASP A 258 1.00 21.43 10.32
CA ASP A 258 2.07 22.36 10.00
C ASP A 258 3.19 21.68 9.18
N GLU A 259 3.45 20.39 9.42
CA GLU A 259 4.57 19.65 8.81
C GLU A 259 4.17 18.78 7.60
N LEU A 260 2.94 18.22 7.56
CA LEU A 260 2.52 17.36 6.45
C LEU A 260 1.98 18.14 5.24
N PHE A 261 1.64 19.41 5.39
CA PHE A 261 1.06 20.23 4.34
C PHE A 261 2.01 21.34 3.89
N GLY A 262 1.97 21.67 2.60
CA GLY A 262 2.82 22.73 2.04
C GLY A 262 4.27 22.33 1.78
N ALA A 263 4.65 21.07 2.03
CA ALA A 263 5.90 20.49 1.56
C ALA A 263 6.00 20.55 0.02
N TYR A 264 4.86 20.34 -0.64
CA TYR A 264 4.62 20.66 -2.04
C TYR A 264 3.45 21.64 -2.11
N GLY A 265 3.35 22.42 -3.19
CA GLY A 265 2.22 23.32 -3.34
C GLY A 265 2.28 24.19 -4.59
N PRO A 266 1.30 25.09 -4.75
CA PRO A 266 1.31 26.06 -5.84
C PRO A 266 2.49 27.04 -5.67
N ASP A 267 3.41 27.00 -6.62
CA ASP A 267 4.70 27.72 -6.62
C ASP A 267 4.53 29.26 -6.69
N ASP A 268 3.45 29.72 -7.33
CA ASP A 268 3.17 31.13 -7.62
C ASP A 268 2.23 31.82 -6.60
N GLY A 269 2.16 31.31 -5.37
CA GLY A 269 1.28 31.85 -4.33
C GLY A 269 1.73 33.21 -3.75
N ASP A 270 0.77 34.00 -3.27
CA ASP A 270 1.07 35.19 -2.47
C ASP A 270 1.87 34.78 -1.22
N PRO A 271 3.08 35.34 -0.99
CA PRO A 271 3.93 34.99 0.15
C PRO A 271 3.31 35.38 1.50
N GLU A 272 2.26 36.21 1.51
CA GLU A 272 1.51 36.55 2.73
C GLU A 272 0.50 35.46 3.15
N LEU A 273 0.17 34.52 2.25
CA LEU A 273 -0.74 33.42 2.55
C LEU A 273 0.02 32.22 3.08
N ASP A 274 -0.55 31.51 4.05
CA ASP A 274 -0.05 30.20 4.48
C ASP A 274 -0.38 29.10 3.45
N SER A 275 0.16 27.89 3.66
CA SER A 275 -0.04 26.75 2.76
C SER A 275 -1.51 26.37 2.63
N GLU A 276 -2.26 26.35 3.73
CA GLU A 276 -3.69 26.02 3.75
C GLU A 276 -4.50 27.00 2.90
N GLN A 277 -4.27 28.30 3.07
CA GLN A 277 -4.92 29.37 2.30
C GLN A 277 -4.60 29.29 0.81
N ARG A 278 -3.35 29.00 0.44
CA ARG A 278 -2.96 28.80 -0.97
C ARG A 278 -3.67 27.59 -1.56
N THR A 279 -3.74 26.49 -0.84
CA THR A 279 -4.47 25.29 -1.28
C THR A 279 -5.97 25.57 -1.42
N GLU A 280 -6.60 26.31 -0.49
CA GLU A 280 -8.01 26.69 -0.61
C GLU A 280 -8.31 27.56 -1.83
N LEU A 281 -7.43 28.52 -2.12
CA LEU A 281 -7.52 29.33 -3.34
C LEU A 281 -7.37 28.48 -4.59
N LEU A 282 -6.38 27.58 -4.61
CA LEU A 282 -6.14 26.67 -5.73
C LEU A 282 -7.33 25.75 -5.95
N LEU A 283 -7.85 25.14 -4.89
CA LEU A 283 -9.06 24.33 -4.94
C LEU A 283 -10.17 25.18 -5.52
N THR A 284 -10.48 26.34 -4.97
CA THR A 284 -11.58 27.20 -5.44
C THR A 284 -11.44 27.58 -6.93
N ALA A 285 -10.22 27.89 -7.38
CA ALA A 285 -9.93 28.26 -8.76
C ALA A 285 -9.94 27.09 -9.75
N THR A 286 -9.70 25.86 -9.27
CA THR A 286 -9.53 24.68 -10.11
C THR A 286 -10.81 23.84 -10.19
N HIS A 287 -11.23 23.50 -11.41
CA HIS A 287 -12.31 22.54 -11.62
C HIS A 287 -11.95 21.18 -10.99
N PRO A 288 -12.88 20.42 -10.37
CA PRO A 288 -12.57 19.16 -9.70
C PRO A 288 -11.74 18.15 -10.52
N GLU A 289 -11.90 18.11 -11.84
CA GLU A 289 -11.04 17.26 -12.70
C GLU A 289 -9.55 17.57 -12.61
N GLY A 290 -9.18 18.82 -12.32
CA GLY A 290 -7.79 19.24 -12.15
C GLY A 290 -7.19 18.91 -10.78
N TRP A 291 -7.95 18.36 -9.83
CA TRP A 291 -7.43 18.10 -8.48
C TRP A 291 -6.38 16.99 -8.41
N PHE A 292 -6.29 16.14 -9.45
CA PHE A 292 -5.30 15.07 -9.54
C PHE A 292 -4.05 15.48 -10.33
N LEU A 293 -3.97 16.75 -10.76
CA LEU A 293 -2.75 17.27 -11.34
C LEU A 293 -1.74 17.49 -10.21
N GLY A 294 -0.57 16.86 -10.33
CA GLY A 294 0.50 16.99 -9.36
C GLY A 294 1.03 18.42 -9.27
N TYR A 295 1.53 18.78 -8.09
CA TYR A 295 2.34 19.99 -7.93
C TYR A 295 3.65 19.86 -8.71
N GLU A 296 4.21 20.98 -9.16
CA GLU A 296 5.38 20.98 -10.07
C GLU A 296 6.62 20.31 -9.44
N ASP A 297 6.82 20.48 -8.14
CA ASP A 297 7.95 19.92 -7.38
C ASP A 297 7.67 18.55 -6.77
N ALA A 298 6.45 18.02 -6.91
CA ALA A 298 6.09 16.73 -6.33
C ALA A 298 6.48 15.57 -7.26
N GLU A 299 7.02 14.50 -6.69
CA GLU A 299 7.30 13.28 -7.45
C GLU A 299 6.01 12.63 -7.96
N GLU A 300 5.97 12.29 -9.25
CA GLU A 300 4.80 11.62 -9.83
C GLU A 300 4.56 10.25 -9.18
N ARG A 301 3.31 10.00 -8.74
CA ARG A 301 2.86 8.67 -8.33
C ARG A 301 3.00 7.67 -9.48
N ASP A 302 3.38 6.42 -9.19
CA ASP A 302 3.49 5.37 -10.21
C ASP A 302 2.18 5.20 -10.99
N ARG A 303 2.25 5.33 -12.31
CA ARG A 303 1.09 5.22 -13.21
C ARG A 303 0.52 3.80 -13.28
N GLN A 304 1.26 2.78 -12.85
CA GLN A 304 0.85 1.38 -12.88
C GLN A 304 0.29 0.86 -11.55
N ARG A 305 0.20 1.69 -10.50
CA ARG A 305 -0.30 1.31 -9.18
C ARG A 305 -1.73 0.77 -9.14
N GLY A 306 -2.50 1.04 -10.20
CA GLY A 306 -3.84 0.51 -10.39
C GLY A 306 -4.85 1.07 -9.40
N TYR A 307 -5.97 0.39 -9.27
CA TYR A 307 -7.05 0.74 -8.34
C TYR A 307 -7.48 -0.52 -7.62
N ARG A 308 -7.91 -0.41 -6.35
CA ARG A 308 -8.60 -1.51 -5.69
C ARG A 308 -9.93 -1.77 -6.44
N ARG A 309 -10.33 -3.05 -6.47
CA ARG A 309 -11.59 -3.59 -7.01
C ARG A 309 -11.89 -3.28 -8.49
#